data_AF-A0A850AGI6-F1
#
_entry.id   AF-A0A850AGI6-F1
#
_cell.length_a   1.000
_cell.length_b   1.000
_cell.length_c   1.000
_cell.angle_alpha   90.00
_cell.angle_beta   90.00
_cell.angle_gamma   90.00
#
_symmetry.space_group_name_H-M   'P 1'
#
loop_
_entity.id
_entity.type
_entity.pdbx_description
1 polymer ?
#
loop_
_entity_poly.entity_id
_entity_poly.type
_entity_poly.pdbx_seq_one_letter_code
_entity_poly.pdbx_strand_id
1 'polypeptide(L)'
;MQEKESRERDPSPASREQMVQISRRIDWRFLLPDGFLGRVGCLAPANKDLLTALQYFSDSLTILSSHEPGDAGMGNAEVFDLAVIPATAVTALEVITTMLKPGGYLYWEVRRSNRRKGGAKGAGKSFSRLAHVRRYAEYLRGLGFEDIAIHWHRPGFANCKEFIPLPALRSEEKAALRYAFSRGQSGLAGRLKLLAGRAALISGLLPRLVPCFSVVARKL
;
A
#
# COMPACT_ATOMS: atom_id res chain seq x y z
N MET A 1 2.63 -26.08 -46.97
CA MET A 1 3.22 -25.18 -45.97
C MET A 1 2.05 -24.55 -45.23
N GLN A 2 1.60 -25.21 -44.14
CA GLN A 2 0.39 -24.83 -43.41
C GLN A 2 0.78 -23.91 -42.25
N GLU A 3 0.48 -22.63 -42.39
CA GLU A 3 0.34 -21.72 -41.25
C GLU A 3 -0.76 -22.25 -40.36
N LYS A 4 -0.36 -22.93 -39.29
CA LYS A 4 -1.25 -23.38 -38.24
C LYS A 4 -1.59 -22.12 -37.44
N GLU A 5 -2.64 -21.42 -37.87
CA GLU A 5 -3.30 -20.35 -37.12
C GLU A 5 -3.51 -20.84 -35.69
N SER A 6 -2.64 -20.37 -34.80
CA SER A 6 -2.85 -20.42 -33.37
C SER A 6 -4.07 -19.56 -33.07
N ARG A 7 -5.26 -20.15 -33.18
CA ARG A 7 -6.49 -19.57 -32.63
C ARG A 7 -6.24 -19.32 -31.16
N GLU A 8 -5.91 -18.07 -30.83
CA GLU A 8 -6.00 -17.54 -29.47
C GLU A 8 -7.40 -17.84 -28.98
N ARG A 9 -7.51 -18.88 -28.15
CA ARG A 9 -8.76 -19.23 -27.50
C ARG A 9 -9.05 -18.09 -26.54
N ASP A 10 -10.10 -17.36 -26.88
CA ASP A 10 -10.63 -16.30 -26.04
C ASP A 10 -10.72 -16.78 -24.58
N PRO A 11 -10.13 -16.04 -23.62
CA PRO A 11 -10.11 -16.49 -22.23
C PRO A 11 -11.55 -16.66 -21.74
N SER A 12 -11.79 -17.77 -21.03
CA SER A 12 -13.11 -18.07 -20.49
C SER A 12 -13.62 -16.90 -19.62
N PRO A 13 -14.94 -16.68 -19.49
CA PRO A 13 -15.49 -15.64 -18.63
C PRO A 13 -14.94 -15.68 -17.20
N ALA A 14 -14.73 -16.87 -16.63
CA ALA A 14 -14.15 -17.06 -15.31
C ALA A 14 -12.69 -16.57 -15.25
N SER A 15 -11.89 -16.84 -16.30
CA SER A 15 -10.52 -16.35 -16.42
C SER A 15 -10.47 -14.83 -16.52
N ARG A 16 -11.42 -14.22 -17.26
CA ARG A 16 -11.53 -12.75 -17.38
C ARG A 16 -11.87 -12.12 -16.03
N GLU A 17 -12.84 -12.68 -15.31
CA GLU A 17 -13.22 -12.18 -13.98
C GLU A 17 -12.07 -12.28 -12.98
N GLN A 18 -11.37 -13.41 -12.96
CA GLN A 18 -10.18 -13.60 -12.13
C GLN A 18 -9.12 -12.53 -12.44
N MET A 19 -8.92 -12.21 -13.72
CA MET A 19 -7.94 -11.20 -14.12
C MET A 19 -8.32 -9.79 -13.66
N VAL A 20 -9.62 -9.45 -13.67
CA VAL A 20 -10.11 -8.19 -13.10
C VAL A 20 -9.88 -8.12 -11.60
N GLN A 21 -10.05 -9.23 -10.87
CA GLN A 21 -9.79 -9.24 -9.42
C GLN A 21 -8.29 -9.11 -9.11
N ILE A 22 -7.44 -9.80 -9.88
CA ILE A 22 -5.98 -9.72 -9.75
C ILE A 22 -5.51 -8.29 -10.09
N SER A 23 -6.04 -7.65 -11.14
CA SER A 23 -5.66 -6.28 -11.50
C SER A 23 -6.03 -5.28 -10.40
N ARG A 24 -7.23 -5.41 -9.82
CA ARG A 24 -7.71 -4.54 -8.73
C ARG A 24 -6.80 -4.56 -7.51
N ARG A 25 -6.15 -5.70 -7.23
CA ARG A 25 -5.24 -5.83 -6.09
C ARG A 25 -4.01 -4.93 -6.21
N ILE A 26 -3.63 -4.56 -7.44
CA ILE A 26 -2.49 -3.71 -7.79
C ILE A 26 -2.89 -2.35 -8.37
N ASP A 27 -4.15 -1.94 -8.25
CA ASP A 27 -4.61 -0.59 -8.63
C ASP A 27 -3.86 0.53 -7.87
N TRP A 28 -3.23 0.21 -6.74
CA TRP A 28 -2.35 1.15 -6.05
C TRP A 28 -1.15 1.59 -6.90
N ARG A 29 -0.83 0.90 -8.00
CA ARG A 29 0.19 1.33 -8.96
C ARG A 29 -0.13 2.69 -9.59
N PHE A 30 -1.40 3.08 -9.66
CA PHE A 30 -1.80 4.42 -10.11
C PHE A 30 -1.40 5.53 -9.13
N LEU A 31 -0.88 5.17 -7.94
CA LEU A 31 -0.26 6.10 -7.00
C LEU A 31 1.24 6.31 -7.30
N LEU A 32 1.81 5.52 -8.21
CA LEU A 32 3.17 5.70 -8.74
C LEU A 32 3.12 6.59 -9.98
N PRO A 33 4.19 7.32 -10.34
CA PRO A 33 4.14 8.25 -11.48
C PRO A 33 3.91 7.61 -12.85
N ASP A 34 4.46 6.42 -13.12
CA ASP A 34 4.31 5.72 -14.41
C ASP A 34 3.35 4.52 -14.34
N GLY A 35 3.00 4.06 -13.13
CA GLY A 35 2.16 2.89 -12.90
C GLY A 35 2.74 1.56 -13.40
N PHE A 36 4.00 1.54 -13.83
CA PHE A 36 4.72 0.38 -14.31
C PHE A 36 5.47 -0.29 -13.16
N LEU A 37 5.40 -1.62 -13.08
CA LEU A 37 6.06 -2.38 -12.04
C LEU A 37 7.29 -3.06 -12.65
N GLY A 38 8.46 -2.43 -12.55
CA GLY A 38 9.72 -3.03 -13.03
C GLY A 38 10.18 -4.19 -12.14
N ARG A 39 11.40 -4.10 -11.60
CA ARG A 39 11.92 -5.08 -10.65
C ARG A 39 11.36 -4.82 -9.26
N VAL A 40 10.53 -5.74 -8.76
CA VAL A 40 9.83 -5.60 -7.48
C VAL A 40 10.45 -6.50 -6.42
N GLY A 41 10.84 -5.92 -5.29
CA GLY A 41 11.15 -6.63 -4.06
C GLY A 41 9.93 -6.65 -3.13
N CYS A 42 9.41 -7.81 -2.73
CA CYS A 42 8.25 -7.91 -1.84
C CYS A 42 8.61 -8.59 -0.52
N LEU A 43 8.39 -7.90 0.62
CA LEU A 43 8.70 -8.45 1.94
C LEU A 43 7.69 -9.51 2.38
N ALA A 44 8.19 -10.65 2.84
CA ALA A 44 7.38 -11.70 3.44
C ALA A 44 7.08 -11.41 4.94
N PRO A 45 5.96 -11.93 5.48
CA PRO A 45 4.87 -12.61 4.77
C PRO A 45 4.00 -11.63 3.98
N ALA A 46 3.67 -12.02 2.74
CA ALA A 46 2.68 -11.37 1.88
C ALA A 46 1.46 -12.29 1.68
N ASN A 47 0.28 -11.71 1.45
CA ASN A 47 -0.89 -12.53 1.12
C ASN A 47 -0.81 -13.06 -0.33
N LYS A 48 -1.45 -14.20 -0.59
CA LYS A 48 -1.40 -14.88 -1.90
C LYS A 48 -1.91 -13.98 -3.03
N ASP A 49 -2.96 -13.20 -2.79
CA ASP A 49 -3.55 -12.33 -3.81
C ASP A 49 -2.57 -11.22 -4.25
N LEU A 50 -1.85 -10.61 -3.31
CA LEU A 50 -0.81 -9.61 -3.63
C LEU A 50 0.33 -10.24 -4.42
N LEU A 51 0.84 -11.39 -3.97
CA LEU A 51 1.94 -12.07 -4.66
C LEU A 51 1.53 -12.48 -6.08
N THR A 52 0.31 -13.01 -6.24
CA THR A 52 -0.23 -13.38 -7.55
C THR A 52 -0.33 -12.16 -8.47
N ALA A 53 -0.83 -11.03 -7.94
CA ALA A 53 -0.94 -9.80 -8.71
C ALA A 53 0.44 -9.22 -9.07
N LEU A 54 1.39 -9.19 -8.13
CA LEU A 54 2.76 -8.75 -8.41
C LEU A 54 3.43 -9.63 -9.45
N GLN A 55 3.29 -10.96 -9.34
CA GLN A 55 3.86 -11.91 -10.30
C GLN A 55 3.32 -11.70 -11.73
N TYR A 56 2.08 -11.25 -11.87
CA TYR A 56 1.44 -11.04 -13.16
C TYR A 56 1.76 -9.67 -13.78
N PHE A 57 1.90 -8.63 -12.95
CA PHE A 57 2.00 -7.25 -13.41
C PHE A 57 3.40 -6.64 -13.31
N SER A 58 4.38 -7.35 -12.75
CA SER A 58 5.76 -6.89 -12.68
C SER A 58 6.67 -7.57 -13.70
N ASP A 59 7.72 -6.88 -14.12
CA ASP A 59 8.77 -7.45 -14.97
C ASP A 59 9.50 -8.59 -14.24
N SER A 60 9.76 -8.42 -12.95
CA SER A 60 10.31 -9.46 -12.10
C SER A 60 9.91 -9.26 -10.64
N LEU A 61 9.68 -10.35 -9.94
CA LEU A 61 9.33 -10.36 -8.53
C LEU A 61 10.34 -11.18 -7.73
N THR A 62 10.94 -10.56 -6.71
CA THR A 62 11.76 -11.22 -5.70
C THR A 62 11.07 -11.15 -4.33
N ILE A 63 10.85 -12.31 -3.70
CA ILE A 63 10.30 -12.39 -2.35
C ILE A 63 11.45 -12.29 -1.34
N LEU A 64 11.38 -11.30 -0.46
CA LEU A 64 12.40 -11.01 0.55
C LEU A 64 11.98 -11.59 1.90
N SER A 65 12.84 -12.38 2.52
CA SER A 65 12.62 -12.91 3.87
C SER A 65 13.15 -11.92 4.92
N SER A 66 12.35 -11.62 5.94
CA SER A 66 12.75 -10.69 7.01
C SER A 66 13.82 -11.23 7.97
N HIS A 67 14.20 -12.51 7.84
CA HIS A 67 14.99 -13.24 8.84
C HIS A 67 16.47 -13.42 8.50
N GLU A 68 16.93 -13.05 7.30
CA GLU A 68 18.30 -13.32 6.85
C GLU A 68 19.01 -12.01 6.46
N PRO A 69 19.53 -11.24 7.43
CA PRO A 69 20.41 -10.11 7.13
C PRO A 69 21.77 -10.51 6.55
N GLY A 70 22.09 -11.81 6.50
CA GLY A 70 23.44 -12.32 6.24
C GLY A 70 23.70 -12.95 4.87
N ASP A 71 22.71 -13.58 4.24
CA ASP A 71 22.95 -14.47 3.08
C ASP A 71 22.43 -13.93 1.73
N ALA A 72 21.75 -12.79 1.72
CA ALA A 72 21.48 -12.08 0.48
C ALA A 72 22.78 -11.45 -0.01
N GLY A 73 23.56 -12.22 -0.79
CA GLY A 73 24.88 -11.86 -1.29
C GLY A 73 25.04 -10.37 -1.56
N MET A 74 25.97 -9.74 -0.82
CA MET A 74 26.36 -8.32 -0.87
C MET A 74 26.89 -7.85 -2.25
N GLY A 75 26.60 -8.56 -3.34
CA GLY A 75 27.11 -8.29 -4.68
C GLY A 75 26.36 -7.23 -5.47
N ASN A 76 25.15 -6.81 -5.07
CA ASN A 76 24.47 -5.66 -5.67
C ASN A 76 23.49 -5.06 -4.67
N ALA A 77 23.92 -3.97 -4.03
CA ALA A 77 23.14 -3.33 -2.98
C ALA A 77 21.83 -2.70 -3.49
N GLU A 78 21.67 -2.43 -4.79
CA GLU A 78 20.52 -1.68 -5.34
C GLU A 78 19.94 -2.39 -6.56
N VAL A 79 18.87 -3.14 -6.35
CA VAL A 79 18.36 -4.07 -7.38
C VAL A 79 16.93 -3.73 -7.80
N PHE A 80 16.13 -3.13 -6.91
CA PHE A 80 14.71 -2.97 -7.15
C PHE A 80 14.32 -1.56 -7.56
N ASP A 81 13.41 -1.49 -8.52
CA ASP A 81 12.74 -0.26 -8.93
C ASP A 81 11.59 0.08 -7.97
N LEU A 82 11.01 -0.95 -7.35
CA LEU A 82 9.92 -0.84 -6.38
C LEU A 82 10.09 -1.85 -5.25
N ALA A 83 9.86 -1.42 -4.02
CA ALA A 83 9.76 -2.28 -2.86
C ALA A 83 8.34 -2.26 -2.30
N VAL A 84 7.79 -3.45 -2.06
CA VAL A 84 6.44 -3.64 -1.52
C VAL A 84 6.54 -4.24 -0.13
N ILE A 85 6.02 -3.52 0.87
CA ILE A 85 5.89 -4.00 2.24
C ILE A 85 4.41 -4.28 2.52
N PRO A 86 3.99 -5.55 2.58
CA PRO A 86 2.62 -5.90 2.94
C PRO A 86 2.32 -5.58 4.40
N ALA A 87 1.05 -5.37 4.71
CA ALA A 87 0.63 -5.04 6.08
C ALA A 87 0.86 -6.15 7.11
N THR A 88 1.10 -7.37 6.64
CA THR A 88 1.39 -8.55 7.46
C THR A 88 2.87 -8.70 7.79
N ALA A 89 3.75 -7.98 7.08
CA ALA A 89 5.19 -8.11 7.28
C ALA A 89 5.67 -7.36 8.52
N VAL A 90 6.63 -7.95 9.24
CA VAL A 90 7.36 -7.26 10.30
C VAL A 90 8.43 -6.40 9.63
N THR A 91 8.34 -5.10 9.84
CA THR A 91 9.03 -4.13 9.00
C THR A 91 10.54 -4.12 9.23
N ALA A 92 11.32 -4.48 8.21
CA ALA A 92 12.76 -4.23 8.10
C ALA A 92 13.01 -3.12 7.07
N LEU A 93 12.51 -1.91 7.36
CA LEU A 93 12.56 -0.78 6.42
C LEU A 93 13.99 -0.44 5.98
N GLU A 94 14.94 -0.47 6.91
CA GLU A 94 16.36 -0.18 6.63
C GLU A 94 16.94 -1.11 5.56
N VAL A 95 16.66 -2.42 5.64
CA VAL A 95 17.10 -3.41 4.64
C VAL A 95 16.47 -3.16 3.27
N ILE A 96 15.20 -2.75 3.24
CA ILE A 96 14.52 -2.45 1.99
C ILE A 96 15.04 -1.16 1.36
N THR A 97 15.38 -0.16 2.19
CA THR A 97 15.96 1.09 1.73
C THR A 97 17.30 0.86 1.04
N THR A 98 18.13 -0.06 1.55
CA THR A 98 19.40 -0.37 0.89
C THR A 98 19.15 -0.99 -0.48
N MET A 99 18.21 -1.95 -0.59
CA MET A 99 17.90 -2.70 -1.81
C MET A 99 17.23 -1.91 -2.95
N LEU A 100 16.67 -0.74 -2.66
CA LEU A 100 16.05 0.13 -3.67
C LEU A 100 17.10 0.92 -4.44
N LYS A 101 16.95 1.10 -5.75
CA LYS A 101 17.77 2.07 -6.49
C LYS A 101 17.42 3.52 -6.10
N PRO A 102 18.35 4.49 -6.28
CA PRO A 102 18.03 5.91 -6.23
C PRO A 102 16.91 6.25 -7.22
N GLY A 103 15.93 7.05 -6.80
CA GLY A 103 14.71 7.31 -7.55
C GLY A 103 13.69 6.15 -7.57
N GLY A 104 14.01 5.00 -6.97
CA GLY A 104 13.07 3.88 -6.80
C GLY A 104 11.97 4.19 -5.80
N TYR A 105 10.90 3.39 -5.80
CA TYR A 105 9.72 3.64 -4.98
C TYR A 105 9.54 2.62 -3.85
N LEU A 106 8.97 3.07 -2.75
CA LEU A 106 8.45 2.24 -1.67
C LEU A 106 6.93 2.30 -1.70
N TYR A 107 6.28 1.15 -1.72
CA TYR A 107 4.85 0.98 -1.40
C TYR A 107 4.70 0.17 -0.12
N TRP A 108 4.14 0.78 0.92
CA TRP A 108 3.99 0.14 2.22
C TRP A 108 2.54 0.14 2.68
N GLU A 109 1.96 -1.05 2.85
CA GLU A 109 0.65 -1.25 3.43
C GLU A 109 0.71 -1.24 4.96
N VAL A 110 -0.12 -0.42 5.59
CA VAL A 110 -0.24 -0.35 7.05
C VAL A 110 -1.68 -0.70 7.45
N ARG A 111 -1.83 -1.78 8.23
CA ARG A 111 -3.09 -2.11 8.91
C ARG A 111 -3.01 -1.69 10.36
N ARG A 112 -3.99 -0.91 10.81
CA ARG A 112 -4.16 -0.63 12.23
C ARG A 112 -4.71 -1.88 12.90
N SER A 113 -3.95 -2.45 13.82
CA SER A 113 -4.44 -3.55 14.64
C SER A 113 -5.56 -3.01 15.55
N ASN A 114 -6.79 -3.54 15.40
CA ASN A 114 -7.90 -3.33 16.34
C ASN A 114 -7.62 -4.09 17.65
N ARG A 115 -6.48 -3.85 18.31
CA ARG A 115 -6.16 -4.42 19.62
C ARG A 115 -6.96 -3.69 20.71
N ARG A 116 -8.25 -3.98 20.76
CA ARG A 116 -9.09 -3.87 21.96
C ARG A 116 -9.37 -5.22 22.61
N LYS A 117 -8.71 -6.31 22.19
CA LYS A 117 -8.83 -7.62 22.85
C LYS A 117 -7.45 -8.22 23.11
N GLY A 118 -7.06 -8.24 24.39
CA GLY A 118 -6.18 -9.24 25.00
C GLY A 118 -4.70 -9.28 24.59
N GLY A 119 -3.83 -8.67 25.40
CA GLY A 119 -2.77 -9.45 26.07
C GLY A 119 -1.56 -10.02 25.32
N ALA A 120 -1.28 -9.72 24.06
CA ALA A 120 -0.05 -10.23 23.42
C ALA A 120 1.15 -9.26 23.55
N LYS A 121 1.98 -9.44 24.59
CA LYS A 121 3.33 -8.87 24.74
C LYS A 121 4.30 -9.53 23.75
N GLY A 122 4.12 -9.30 22.45
CA GLY A 122 5.04 -9.77 21.39
C GLY A 122 5.62 -8.60 20.59
N ALA A 123 6.87 -8.73 20.15
CA ALA A 123 7.83 -7.72 19.67
C ALA A 123 7.43 -6.77 18.50
N GLY A 124 6.15 -6.66 18.12
CA GLY A 124 5.67 -5.71 17.10
C GLY A 124 5.38 -4.27 17.62
N LYS A 125 5.93 -3.88 18.78
CA LYS A 125 5.53 -2.66 19.52
C LYS A 125 6.01 -1.34 18.92
N SER A 126 6.95 -1.33 17.97
CA SER A 126 7.57 -0.09 17.50
C SER A 126 6.60 0.73 16.63
N PHE A 127 5.98 0.12 15.63
CA PHE A 127 5.08 0.84 14.72
C PHE A 127 3.64 1.00 15.24
N SER A 128 3.18 0.16 16.18
CA SER A 128 1.86 0.35 16.81
C SER A 128 1.73 1.66 17.61
N ARG A 129 2.86 2.32 17.91
CA ARG A 129 2.91 3.64 18.56
C ARG A 129 2.94 4.81 17.57
N LEU A 130 3.05 4.55 16.27
CA LEU A 130 2.89 5.57 15.23
C LEU A 130 1.39 5.84 15.01
N ALA A 131 0.67 6.20 16.07
CA ALA A 131 -0.76 6.51 16.02
C ALA A 131 -1.09 7.74 15.15
N HIS A 132 -0.06 8.36 14.56
CA HIS A 132 -0.14 9.57 13.78
C HIS A 132 0.60 9.38 12.45
N VAL A 133 -0.15 9.50 11.35
CA VAL A 133 0.30 9.41 9.95
C VAL A 133 1.58 10.24 9.68
N ARG A 134 1.72 11.39 10.36
CA ARG A 134 2.94 12.24 10.34
C ARG A 134 4.24 11.48 10.61
N ARG A 135 4.22 10.59 11.61
CA ARG A 135 5.44 9.92 12.06
C ARG A 135 5.96 8.92 11.04
N TYR A 136 5.08 8.36 10.21
CA TYR A 136 5.51 7.52 9.08
C TYR A 136 6.30 8.36 8.07
N ALA A 137 5.80 9.55 7.74
CA ALA A 137 6.50 10.44 6.82
C ALA A 137 7.82 10.95 7.40
N GLU A 138 7.86 11.38 8.67
CA GLU A 138 9.09 11.81 9.34
C GLU A 138 10.13 10.69 9.40
N TYR A 139 9.71 9.47 9.75
CA TYR A 139 10.60 8.31 9.79
C TYR A 139 11.19 8.00 8.41
N LEU A 140 10.37 7.97 7.36
CA LEU A 140 10.84 7.74 6.00
C LEU A 140 11.77 8.85 5.50
N ARG A 141 11.53 10.13 5.83
CA ARG A 141 12.49 11.21 5.53
C ARG A 141 13.84 10.97 6.17
N GLY A 142 13.85 10.50 7.43
CA GLY A 142 15.08 10.12 8.12
C GLY A 142 15.84 8.97 7.46
N LEU A 143 15.17 8.16 6.65
CA LEU A 143 15.74 7.08 5.84
C LEU A 143 16.10 7.51 4.40
N GLY A 144 16.03 8.81 4.08
CA GLY A 144 16.36 9.31 2.75
C GLY A 144 15.24 9.15 1.71
N PHE A 145 13.98 9.08 2.13
CA PHE A 145 12.85 9.14 1.21
C PHE A 145 12.25 10.55 1.08
N GLU A 146 11.75 10.84 -0.11
CA GLU A 146 11.00 12.05 -0.47
C GLU A 146 9.66 11.71 -1.15
N ASP A 147 8.94 12.73 -1.62
CA ASP A 147 7.64 12.59 -2.31
C ASP A 147 6.63 11.70 -1.56
N ILE A 148 6.62 11.81 -0.22
CA ILE A 148 5.88 10.90 0.64
C ILE A 148 4.38 11.23 0.59
N ALA A 149 3.60 10.29 0.07
CA ALA A 149 2.15 10.36 -0.01
C ALA A 149 1.51 9.23 0.80
N ILE A 150 0.42 9.53 1.51
CA ILE A 150 -0.28 8.55 2.36
C ILE A 150 -1.73 8.49 1.92
N HIS A 151 -2.24 7.28 1.71
CA HIS A 151 -3.56 7.05 1.12
C HIS A 151 -4.35 6.08 1.99
N TRP A 152 -5.58 6.43 2.34
CA TRP A 152 -6.54 5.48 2.89
C TRP A 152 -7.11 4.62 1.77
N HIS A 153 -7.06 3.30 1.96
CA HIS A 153 -7.71 2.31 1.11
C HIS A 153 -9.07 1.95 1.70
N ARG A 154 -10.15 2.32 1.03
CA ARG A 154 -11.52 2.07 1.51
C ARG A 154 -12.23 1.01 0.66
N PRO A 155 -12.87 0.00 1.27
CA PRO A 155 -12.88 -0.34 2.70
C PRO A 155 -11.57 -0.97 3.23
N GLY A 156 -10.68 -1.43 2.35
CA GLY A 156 -9.37 -1.98 2.71
C GLY A 156 -8.60 -2.44 1.47
N PHE A 157 -7.37 -2.93 1.63
CA PHE A 157 -6.47 -3.24 0.51
C PHE A 157 -7.02 -4.25 -0.53
N ALA A 158 -7.62 -5.35 -0.06
CA ALA A 158 -8.05 -6.44 -0.96
C ALA A 158 -9.27 -6.07 -1.82
N ASN A 159 -10.13 -5.18 -1.33
CA ASN A 159 -11.38 -4.79 -1.99
C ASN A 159 -11.44 -3.28 -2.15
N CYS A 160 -10.30 -2.62 -2.39
CA CYS A 160 -10.22 -1.17 -2.42
C CYS A 160 -11.11 -0.63 -3.55
N LYS A 161 -12.00 0.30 -3.20
CA LYS A 161 -12.89 1.01 -4.13
C LYS A 161 -12.48 2.45 -4.31
N GLU A 162 -11.79 3.01 -3.32
CA GLU A 162 -11.42 4.42 -3.27
C GLU A 162 -10.06 4.56 -2.58
N PHE A 163 -9.14 5.28 -3.22
CA PHE A 163 -7.94 5.81 -2.59
C PHE A 163 -8.25 7.23 -2.13
N ILE A 164 -8.18 7.47 -0.83
CA ILE A 164 -8.45 8.79 -0.25
C ILE A 164 -7.13 9.33 0.27
N PRO A 165 -6.56 10.40 -0.31
CA PRO A 165 -5.37 11.03 0.22
C PRO A 165 -5.58 11.38 1.70
N LEU A 166 -4.69 10.88 2.54
CA LEU A 166 -4.58 11.28 3.94
C LEU A 166 -3.53 12.39 3.98
N PRO A 167 -3.96 13.66 3.97
CA PRO A 167 -3.03 14.75 3.88
C PRO A 167 -2.05 14.65 5.02
N ALA A 168 -0.77 14.64 4.66
CA ALA A 168 0.29 14.99 5.58
C ALA A 168 0.19 16.51 5.83
N LEU A 169 -0.88 16.93 6.52
CA LEU A 169 -0.91 18.11 7.39
C LEU A 169 -1.00 19.49 6.76
N ARG A 170 -1.56 19.66 5.57
CA ARG A 170 -1.87 21.01 5.08
C ARG A 170 -3.37 21.26 5.07
N SER A 171 -3.75 22.51 5.36
CA SER A 171 -5.15 22.92 5.54
C SER A 171 -5.95 22.80 4.23
N GLU A 172 -5.29 22.96 3.09
CA GLU A 172 -5.88 22.95 1.75
C GLU A 172 -6.43 21.56 1.36
N GLU A 173 -5.80 20.49 1.83
CA GLU A 173 -6.14 19.11 1.47
C GLU A 173 -7.31 18.54 2.30
N LYS A 174 -7.82 19.28 3.29
CA LYS A 174 -9.10 18.97 3.96
C LYS A 174 -10.28 18.97 2.98
N ALA A 175 -10.14 19.60 1.81
CA ALA A 175 -11.14 19.56 0.75
C ALA A 175 -11.35 18.15 0.18
N ALA A 176 -10.29 17.38 -0.05
CA ALA A 176 -10.37 16.02 -0.59
C ALA A 176 -11.13 15.08 0.36
N LEU A 177 -10.86 15.18 1.67
CA LEU A 177 -11.58 14.42 2.68
C LEU A 177 -13.06 14.84 2.80
N ARG A 178 -13.34 16.15 2.76
CA ARG A 178 -14.72 16.66 2.73
C ARG A 178 -15.48 16.14 1.52
N TYR A 179 -14.84 16.11 0.35
CA TYR A 179 -15.42 15.57 -0.87
C TYR A 179 -15.71 14.07 -0.74
N ALA A 180 -14.74 13.28 -0.28
CA ALA A 180 -14.90 11.84 -0.08
C ALA A 180 -16.08 11.49 0.86
N PHE A 181 -16.28 12.28 1.92
CA PHE A 181 -17.45 12.09 2.80
C PHE A 181 -18.78 12.54 2.18
N SER A 182 -18.75 13.45 1.22
CA SER A 182 -19.96 13.97 0.56
C SER A 182 -20.50 13.05 -0.54
N ARG A 183 -19.67 12.15 -1.09
CA ARG A 183 -20.09 11.19 -2.13
C ARG A 183 -20.93 10.04 -1.57
N GLY A 184 -21.97 9.66 -2.30
CA GLY A 184 -22.68 8.38 -2.14
C GLY A 184 -23.67 8.31 -0.97
N GLN A 185 -24.26 9.44 -0.57
CA GLN A 185 -25.09 9.50 0.62
C GLN A 185 -26.41 10.24 0.38
N SER A 186 -27.41 9.52 -0.12
CA SER A 186 -28.82 9.91 -0.06
C SER A 186 -29.41 9.52 1.30
N GLY A 187 -30.19 10.43 1.91
CA GLY A 187 -30.93 10.17 3.15
C GLY A 187 -30.24 10.58 4.46
N LEU A 188 -30.99 10.44 5.57
CA LEU A 188 -30.61 10.92 6.90
C LEU A 188 -29.36 10.23 7.48
N ALA A 189 -29.24 8.91 7.29
CA ALA A 189 -28.08 8.14 7.74
C ALA A 189 -26.78 8.58 7.05
N GLY A 190 -26.89 9.07 5.82
CA GLY A 190 -25.80 9.71 5.11
C GLY A 190 -25.35 11.00 5.80
N ARG A 191 -26.28 11.94 5.99
CA ARG A 191 -25.97 13.23 6.66
C ARG A 191 -25.28 13.04 8.02
N LEU A 192 -25.71 12.07 8.83
CA LEU A 192 -25.06 11.70 10.09
C LEU A 192 -23.62 11.19 9.91
N LYS A 193 -23.36 10.31 8.93
CA LYS A 193 -22.00 9.83 8.61
C LYS A 193 -21.08 10.96 8.15
N LEU A 194 -21.61 11.90 7.36
CA LEU A 194 -20.87 13.10 6.94
C LEU A 194 -20.53 14.00 8.14
N LEU A 195 -21.48 14.23 9.05
CA LEU A 195 -21.21 15.00 10.26
C LEU A 195 -20.18 14.32 11.16
N ALA A 196 -20.29 13.00 11.37
CA ALA A 196 -19.32 12.23 12.13
C ALA A 196 -17.93 12.23 11.47
N GLY A 197 -17.85 12.07 10.14
CA GLY A 197 -16.61 12.14 9.37
C GLY A 197 -15.96 13.52 9.42
N ARG A 198 -16.76 14.59 9.32
CA ARG A 198 -16.31 15.98 9.49
C ARG A 198 -15.83 16.25 10.91
N ALA A 199 -16.57 15.81 11.93
CA ALA A 199 -16.15 15.94 13.32
C ALA A 199 -14.84 15.18 13.59
N ALA A 200 -14.69 13.95 13.06
CA ALA A 200 -13.45 13.17 13.13
C ALA A 200 -12.29 13.84 12.40
N LEU A 201 -12.55 14.50 11.26
CA LEU A 201 -11.55 15.27 10.52
C LEU A 201 -11.09 16.52 11.30
N ILE A 202 -12.04 17.32 11.79
CA ILE A 202 -11.76 18.55 12.54
C ILE A 202 -11.01 18.23 13.82
N SER A 203 -11.39 17.16 14.51
CA SER A 203 -10.72 16.70 15.74
C SER A 203 -9.38 16.00 15.51
N GLY A 204 -8.94 15.80 14.25
CA GLY A 204 -7.72 15.05 13.94
C GLY A 204 -7.79 13.56 14.33
N LEU A 205 -8.98 13.05 14.62
CA LEU A 205 -9.22 11.65 14.96
C LEU A 205 -9.32 10.76 13.72
N LEU A 206 -9.54 11.32 12.53
CA LEU A 206 -9.72 10.52 11.33
C LEU A 206 -8.52 9.61 11.01
N PRO A 207 -7.25 10.08 11.04
CA PRO A 207 -6.09 9.19 10.91
C PRO A 207 -6.05 8.10 11.99
N ARG A 208 -6.76 8.28 13.12
CA ARG A 208 -6.87 7.28 14.17
C ARG A 208 -7.95 6.22 13.91
N LEU A 209 -8.89 6.51 13.01
CA LEU A 209 -10.05 5.66 12.71
C LEU A 209 -9.90 4.92 11.38
N VAL A 210 -8.91 5.27 10.55
CA VAL A 210 -8.64 4.60 9.28
C VAL A 210 -8.00 3.22 9.53
N PRO A 211 -8.62 2.11 9.09
CA PRO A 211 -8.12 0.77 9.38
C PRO A 211 -6.97 0.33 8.47
N CYS A 212 -6.92 0.81 7.23
CA CYS A 212 -5.96 0.40 6.19
C CYS A 212 -5.46 1.62 5.43
N PHE A 213 -4.17 1.94 5.48
CA PHE A 213 -3.59 3.00 4.66
C PHE A 213 -2.27 2.57 4.08
N SER A 214 -1.94 3.05 2.88
CA SER A 214 -0.62 2.85 2.30
C SER A 214 0.22 4.11 2.41
N VAL A 215 1.53 3.93 2.44
CA VAL A 215 2.53 4.97 2.25
C VAL A 215 3.24 4.71 0.94
N VAL A 216 3.33 5.72 0.09
CA VAL A 216 4.14 5.74 -1.12
C VAL A 216 5.25 6.75 -0.91
N ALA A 217 6.49 6.40 -1.23
CA ALA A 217 7.62 7.31 -1.09
C ALA A 217 8.68 7.00 -2.15
N ARG A 218 9.45 8.01 -2.56
CA ARG A 218 10.56 7.88 -3.51
C ARG A 218 11.88 7.90 -2.77
N LYS A 219 12.80 6.99 -3.07
CA LYS A 219 14.17 7.02 -2.54
C LYS A 219 14.94 8.14 -3.24
N LEU A 220 15.66 8.95 -2.47
CA LEU A 220 16.58 9.97 -2.99
C LEU A 220 17.69 9.35 -3.85
#